data_AF-A0A182RVD8-F1
#
_entry.id   AF-A0A182RVD8-F1
#
_cell.length_a   1.000
_cell.length_b   1.000
_cell.length_c   1.000
_cell.angle_alpha   90.00
_cell.angle_beta   90.00
_cell.angle_gamma   90.00
#
_symmetry.space_group_name_H-M   'P 1'
#
loop_
_entity.id
_entity.type
_entity.pdbx_description
1 polymer ?
#
loop_
_entity_poly.entity_id
_entity_poly.type
_entity_poly.pdbx_seq_one_letter_code
_entity_poly.pdbx_strand_id
1 'polypeptide(L)'
;MADDNSSDEDFSDDWVLYSRRPEWSDLEPLPQDDGENPVVMIQYSERFNDVFGYLRAVISRQEKSQRALELTKDAAKLNAANYTVWQYRRDILKALNADLYEELSYIGRVIADNPKNYQVWHHRRVIVEWLDDPSSELALTENILDMDAKNYHAWQHRQWVIKNYNLFDDELHYVDRLISEDMRNNSAWNERFFVLKHGGFTPEVLEREVNYVITRVGLIKNNESPWNFLRGLLQQGTGKLAQFPSVVEFCEALYNDGIRSPYLLAFLVDLYEEQYFDVIESGGNEAEAELYHQKVQDLCESMANQHDKIRSKYWRYIAENFRRKTAASGRNGV
;
A
#
# COMPACT_ATOMS: atom_id res chain seq x y z
N MET A 1 -33.45 -17.42 1.61
CA MET A 1 -33.71 -16.04 2.07
C MET A 1 -32.36 -15.36 1.97
N ALA A 2 -32.14 -14.67 0.86
CA ALA A 2 -30.90 -13.94 0.63
C ALA A 2 -31.05 -12.60 1.34
N ASP A 3 -30.07 -12.26 2.16
CA ASP A 3 -30.04 -11.07 3.00
C ASP A 3 -30.21 -9.79 2.19
N ASP A 4 -30.83 -8.84 2.88
CA ASP A 4 -31.37 -7.58 2.43
C ASP A 4 -30.32 -6.65 1.81
N ASN A 5 -30.81 -5.78 0.94
CA ASN A 5 -30.06 -4.85 0.12
C ASN A 5 -29.33 -3.79 0.99
N SER A 6 -28.11 -4.08 1.44
CA SER A 6 -27.32 -3.25 2.38
C SER A 6 -27.17 -1.77 2.02
N SER A 7 -27.36 -1.33 0.78
CA SER A 7 -27.27 0.10 0.41
C SER A 7 -28.56 0.89 0.63
N ASP A 8 -29.68 0.21 0.87
CA ASP A 8 -30.97 0.86 1.11
C ASP A 8 -31.22 1.22 2.59
N GLU A 9 -30.46 0.63 3.52
CA GLU A 9 -30.60 0.84 4.97
C GLU A 9 -30.03 2.18 5.47
N ASP A 10 -29.16 2.83 4.69
CA ASP A 10 -28.51 4.06 5.15
C ASP A 10 -29.40 5.30 4.98
N PHE A 11 -30.52 5.23 4.25
CA PHE A 11 -31.41 6.37 4.03
C PHE A 11 -32.33 6.60 5.24
N SER A 12 -32.62 7.86 5.54
CA SER A 12 -33.53 8.22 6.64
C SER A 12 -34.98 7.80 6.33
N ASP A 13 -35.76 7.53 7.38
CA ASP A 13 -37.17 7.11 7.26
C ASP A 13 -38.06 8.14 6.54
N ASP A 14 -37.64 9.42 6.53
CA ASP A 14 -38.31 10.52 5.85
C ASP A 14 -37.84 10.74 4.41
N TRP A 15 -36.92 9.92 3.88
CA TRP A 15 -36.47 10.02 2.50
C TRP A 15 -37.59 9.62 1.52
N VAL A 16 -37.82 10.45 0.51
CA VAL A 16 -38.88 10.25 -0.49
C VAL A 16 -38.28 10.14 -1.89
N LEU A 17 -38.84 9.26 -2.73
CA LEU A 17 -38.48 9.12 -4.15
C LEU A 17 -38.53 10.48 -4.88
N TYR A 18 -37.55 10.73 -5.74
CA TYR A 18 -37.44 11.94 -6.56
C TYR A 18 -38.68 12.16 -7.44
N SER A 19 -39.26 11.08 -7.96
CA SER A 19 -40.54 11.11 -8.69
C SER A 19 -41.74 11.66 -7.90
N ARG A 20 -41.64 11.75 -6.58
CA ARG A 20 -42.69 12.29 -5.68
C ARG A 20 -42.33 13.66 -5.10
N ARG A 21 -41.17 14.21 -5.44
CA ARG A 21 -40.70 15.52 -4.95
C ARG A 21 -41.19 16.64 -5.88
N PRO A 22 -41.99 17.62 -5.38
CA PRO A 22 -42.53 18.69 -6.23
C PRO A 22 -41.45 19.50 -6.97
N GLU A 23 -40.28 19.69 -6.37
CA GLU A 23 -39.15 20.41 -6.96
C GLU A 23 -38.44 19.66 -8.10
N TRP A 24 -38.88 18.43 -8.42
CA TRP A 24 -38.38 17.61 -9.53
C TRP A 24 -39.45 17.38 -10.62
N SER A 25 -40.64 17.99 -10.51
CA SER A 25 -41.75 17.76 -11.45
C SER A 25 -41.53 18.30 -12.87
N ASP A 26 -40.53 19.17 -13.06
CA ASP A 26 -40.14 19.72 -14.37
C ASP A 26 -39.16 18.81 -15.15
N LEU A 27 -38.78 17.68 -14.56
CA LEU A 27 -37.82 16.74 -15.12
C LEU A 27 -38.40 15.31 -15.12
N GLU A 28 -38.53 14.74 -16.31
CA GLU A 28 -38.85 13.33 -16.48
C GLU A 28 -37.59 12.47 -16.27
N PRO A 29 -37.64 11.40 -15.45
CA PRO A 29 -36.49 10.53 -15.25
C PRO A 29 -36.15 9.77 -16.54
N LEU A 30 -34.86 9.62 -16.84
CA LEU A 30 -34.39 8.85 -17.99
C LEU A 30 -34.09 7.40 -17.57
N PRO A 31 -34.79 6.37 -18.08
CA PRO A 31 -34.47 4.98 -17.77
C PRO A 31 -33.09 4.57 -18.31
N GLN A 32 -32.53 3.51 -17.75
CA GLN A 32 -31.35 2.88 -18.33
C GLN A 32 -31.77 2.08 -19.56
N ASP A 33 -31.03 2.24 -20.66
CA ASP A 33 -31.23 1.45 -21.88
C ASP A 33 -30.21 0.31 -21.94
N ASP A 34 -30.64 -0.89 -21.54
CA ASP A 34 -29.84 -2.13 -21.63
C ASP A 34 -30.14 -2.93 -22.92
N GLY A 35 -30.91 -2.35 -23.85
CA GLY A 35 -31.33 -2.98 -25.11
C GLY A 35 -32.38 -4.08 -24.95
N GLU A 36 -32.74 -4.70 -26.08
CA GLU A 36 -33.80 -5.73 -26.14
C GLU A 36 -33.40 -7.06 -25.46
N ASN A 37 -32.10 -7.39 -25.44
CA ASN A 37 -31.56 -8.64 -24.89
C ASN A 37 -30.47 -8.33 -23.86
N PRO A 38 -30.86 -7.80 -22.69
CA PRO A 38 -29.92 -7.33 -21.67
C PRO A 38 -29.08 -8.47 -21.09
N VAL A 39 -27.79 -8.22 -20.92
CA VAL A 39 -26.82 -9.14 -20.29
C VAL A 39 -26.33 -8.55 -18.97
N VAL A 40 -25.99 -9.41 -18.00
CA VAL A 40 -25.57 -9.02 -16.64
C VAL A 40 -26.51 -7.99 -15.98
N MET A 41 -27.81 -8.08 -16.29
CA MET A 41 -28.82 -7.18 -15.75
C MET A 41 -28.87 -7.28 -14.23
N ILE A 42 -28.80 -6.14 -13.57
CA ILE A 42 -28.97 -6.03 -12.13
C ILE A 42 -30.44 -5.71 -11.86
N GLN A 43 -31.07 -6.49 -10.98
CA GLN A 43 -32.40 -6.19 -10.48
C GLN A 43 -32.30 -5.09 -9.41
N TYR A 44 -32.32 -3.84 -9.85
CA TYR A 44 -32.23 -2.68 -8.98
C TYR A 44 -33.48 -2.47 -8.13
N SER A 45 -33.33 -1.92 -6.92
CA SER A 45 -34.44 -1.45 -6.09
C SER A 45 -35.16 -0.27 -6.76
N GLU A 46 -36.42 0.00 -6.35
CA GLU A 46 -37.18 1.17 -6.82
C GLU A 46 -36.40 2.46 -6.58
N ARG A 47 -35.79 2.59 -5.40
CA ARG A 47 -34.96 3.74 -5.02
C ARG A 47 -33.78 3.92 -5.96
N PHE A 48 -33.05 2.83 -6.26
CA PHE A 48 -31.91 2.91 -7.16
C PHE A 48 -32.33 3.34 -8.57
N ASN A 49 -33.40 2.75 -9.10
CA ASN A 49 -33.92 3.12 -10.42
C ASN A 49 -34.38 4.58 -10.48
N ASP A 50 -35.05 5.07 -9.45
CA ASP A 50 -35.52 6.45 -9.33
C ASP A 50 -34.33 7.43 -9.29
N VAL A 51 -33.39 7.26 -8.37
CA VAL A 51 -32.21 8.14 -8.24
C VAL A 51 -31.37 8.16 -9.52
N PHE A 52 -31.03 6.99 -10.07
CA PHE A 52 -30.21 6.94 -11.29
C PHE A 52 -30.99 7.37 -12.54
N GLY A 53 -32.32 7.27 -12.53
CA GLY A 53 -33.18 7.80 -13.59
C GLY A 53 -33.11 9.32 -13.67
N TYR A 54 -33.27 9.97 -12.51
CA TYR A 54 -33.09 11.42 -12.39
C TYR A 54 -31.65 11.85 -12.67
N LEU A 55 -30.66 11.06 -12.23
CA LEU A 55 -29.24 11.36 -12.52
C LEU A 55 -28.97 11.39 -14.02
N ARG A 56 -29.45 10.39 -14.78
CA ARG A 56 -29.34 10.37 -16.24
C ARG A 56 -30.03 11.57 -16.88
N ALA A 57 -31.17 11.99 -16.34
CA ALA A 57 -31.92 13.14 -16.85
C ALA A 57 -31.20 14.48 -16.61
N VAL A 58 -30.62 14.70 -15.43
CA VAL A 58 -29.83 15.93 -15.18
C VAL A 58 -28.55 15.96 -16.02
N ILE A 59 -27.89 14.80 -16.19
CA ILE A 59 -26.69 14.68 -17.02
C ILE A 59 -27.01 14.99 -18.49
N SER A 60 -28.11 14.43 -19.03
CA SER A 60 -28.49 14.65 -20.44
C SER A 60 -28.84 16.10 -20.74
N ARG A 61 -29.41 16.82 -19.76
CA ARG A 61 -29.68 18.27 -19.84
C ARG A 61 -28.47 19.15 -19.46
N GLN A 62 -27.35 18.56 -19.04
CA GLN A 62 -26.18 19.26 -18.51
C GLN A 62 -26.52 20.22 -17.35
N GLU A 63 -27.54 19.89 -16.55
CA GLU A 63 -28.01 20.75 -15.46
C GLU A 63 -26.95 20.83 -14.34
N LYS A 64 -26.46 22.04 -14.07
CA LYS A 64 -25.53 22.35 -12.97
C LYS A 64 -26.22 23.18 -11.89
N SER A 65 -27.10 22.54 -11.12
CA SER A 65 -27.94 23.18 -10.09
C SER A 65 -27.66 22.64 -8.69
N GLN A 66 -28.12 23.35 -7.66
CA GLN A 66 -28.01 22.86 -6.28
C GLN A 66 -28.77 21.53 -6.08
N ARG A 67 -29.96 21.37 -6.68
CA ARG A 67 -30.71 20.10 -6.59
C ARG A 67 -29.95 18.95 -7.27
N ALA A 68 -29.26 19.21 -8.39
CA ALA A 68 -28.42 18.21 -9.03
C ALA A 68 -27.22 17.84 -8.14
N LEU A 69 -26.64 18.80 -7.42
CA LEU A 69 -25.57 18.53 -6.45
C LEU A 69 -26.06 17.62 -5.31
N GLU A 70 -27.25 17.87 -4.76
CA GLU A 70 -27.85 16.99 -3.74
C GLU A 70 -28.17 15.60 -4.29
N LEU A 71 -28.71 15.50 -5.51
CA LEU A 71 -28.95 14.23 -6.18
C LEU A 71 -27.67 13.38 -6.31
N THR A 72 -26.51 14.00 -6.59
CA THR A 72 -25.25 13.25 -6.64
C THR A 72 -24.84 12.67 -5.29
N LYS A 73 -25.31 13.21 -4.14
CA LYS A 73 -25.06 12.61 -2.83
C LYS A 73 -25.82 11.29 -2.69
N ASP A 74 -27.11 11.28 -3.02
CA ASP A 74 -27.94 10.07 -3.00
C ASP A 74 -27.41 9.01 -3.98
N ALA A 75 -26.99 9.42 -5.19
CA ALA A 75 -26.40 8.52 -6.16
C ALA A 75 -25.05 7.93 -5.70
N ALA A 76 -24.20 8.73 -5.05
CA ALA A 76 -22.94 8.27 -4.48
C ALA A 76 -23.15 7.33 -3.28
N LYS A 77 -24.21 7.54 -2.51
CA LYS A 77 -24.61 6.65 -1.41
C LYS A 77 -25.06 5.27 -1.91
N LEU A 78 -25.85 5.24 -2.98
CA LEU A 78 -26.27 3.99 -3.61
C LEU A 78 -25.14 3.25 -4.33
N ASN A 79 -24.18 3.98 -4.91
CA ASN A 79 -23.01 3.40 -5.55
C ASN A 79 -21.82 4.37 -5.57
N ALA A 80 -21.01 4.33 -4.53
CA ALA A 80 -19.82 5.17 -4.39
C ALA A 80 -18.75 4.85 -5.45
N ALA A 81 -18.81 3.71 -6.14
CA ALA A 81 -17.88 3.34 -7.20
C ALA A 81 -18.23 3.94 -8.57
N ASN A 82 -19.40 4.57 -8.70
CA ASN A 82 -19.81 5.18 -9.97
C ASN A 82 -18.99 6.46 -10.24
N TYR A 83 -17.93 6.33 -11.03
CA TYR A 83 -17.04 7.44 -11.36
C TYR A 83 -17.73 8.58 -12.14
N THR A 84 -18.81 8.29 -12.88
CA THR A 84 -19.58 9.31 -13.60
C THR A 84 -20.30 10.24 -12.62
N VAL A 85 -20.85 9.71 -11.52
CA VAL A 85 -21.44 10.52 -10.43
C VAL A 85 -20.41 11.50 -9.89
N TRP A 86 -19.22 11.01 -9.56
CA TRP A 86 -18.15 11.85 -8.98
C TRP A 86 -17.62 12.90 -9.96
N GLN A 87 -17.46 12.54 -11.23
CA GLN A 87 -17.06 13.52 -12.25
C GLN A 87 -18.12 14.60 -12.41
N TYR A 88 -19.39 14.22 -12.53
CA TYR A 88 -20.47 15.18 -12.69
C TYR A 88 -20.64 16.07 -11.45
N ARG A 89 -20.49 15.51 -10.25
CA ARG A 89 -20.44 16.25 -8.98
C ARG A 89 -19.35 17.33 -9.01
N ARG A 90 -18.12 16.98 -9.43
CA ARG A 90 -17.02 17.95 -9.58
C ARG A 90 -17.34 19.07 -10.57
N ASP A 91 -18.00 18.76 -11.68
CA ASP A 91 -18.42 19.77 -12.64
C ASP A 91 -19.48 20.72 -12.02
N ILE A 92 -20.42 20.19 -11.24
CA ILE A 92 -21.44 20.99 -10.55
C ILE A 92 -20.79 21.89 -9.49
N LEU A 93 -19.88 21.35 -8.66
CA LEU A 93 -19.16 22.13 -7.64
C LEU A 93 -18.47 23.35 -8.24
N LYS A 94 -17.80 23.17 -9.39
CA LYS A 94 -17.17 24.28 -10.13
C LYS A 94 -18.19 25.27 -10.66
N ALA A 95 -19.26 24.80 -11.31
CA ALA A 95 -20.27 25.67 -11.91
C ALA A 95 -21.03 26.50 -10.88
N LEU A 96 -21.24 25.96 -9.68
CA LEU A 96 -21.90 26.65 -8.57
C LEU A 96 -20.96 27.50 -7.72
N ASN A 97 -19.63 27.41 -7.94
CA ASN A 97 -18.62 27.98 -7.04
C ASN A 97 -18.90 27.59 -5.57
N ALA A 98 -19.14 26.30 -5.35
CA ALA A 98 -19.51 25.75 -4.05
C ALA A 98 -18.37 25.87 -3.02
N ASP A 99 -18.73 25.86 -1.73
CA ASP A 99 -17.75 25.82 -0.64
C ASP A 99 -17.03 24.46 -0.62
N LEU A 100 -15.75 24.47 -0.94
CA LEU A 100 -14.94 23.26 -1.02
C LEU A 100 -14.55 22.71 0.37
N TYR A 101 -14.62 23.50 1.44
CA TYR A 101 -14.41 23.00 2.80
C TYR A 101 -15.61 22.18 3.30
N GLU A 102 -16.83 22.57 2.92
CA GLU A 102 -18.01 21.73 3.12
C GLU A 102 -17.88 20.42 2.34
N GLU A 103 -17.36 20.48 1.11
CA GLU A 103 -17.12 19.28 0.30
C GLU A 103 -16.03 18.38 0.91
N LEU A 104 -14.95 18.94 1.48
CA LEU A 104 -13.96 18.18 2.24
C LEU A 104 -14.61 17.48 3.45
N SER A 105 -15.52 18.15 4.15
CA SER A 105 -16.24 17.56 5.28
C SER A 105 -17.21 16.45 4.84
N TYR A 106 -17.84 16.61 3.67
CA TYR A 106 -18.66 15.56 3.06
C TYR A 106 -17.83 14.35 2.66
N ILE A 107 -16.78 14.53 1.84
CA ILE A 107 -15.98 13.41 1.33
C ILE A 107 -15.23 12.69 2.46
N GLY A 108 -14.88 13.38 3.55
CA GLY A 108 -14.30 12.74 4.73
C GLY A 108 -15.22 11.69 5.35
N ARG A 109 -16.53 11.98 5.44
CA ARG A 109 -17.54 11.00 5.91
C ARG A 109 -17.70 9.85 4.93
N VAL A 110 -17.80 10.15 3.62
CA VAL A 110 -17.93 9.10 2.60
C VAL A 110 -16.71 8.18 2.57
N ILE A 111 -15.50 8.70 2.79
CA ILE A 111 -14.27 7.89 2.93
C ILE A 111 -14.34 6.99 4.17
N ALA A 112 -14.85 7.48 5.30
CA ALA A 112 -14.99 6.66 6.51
C ALA A 112 -15.91 5.45 6.27
N ASP A 113 -16.99 5.65 5.51
CA ASP A 113 -17.93 4.58 5.16
C ASP A 113 -17.41 3.69 4.02
N ASN A 114 -16.59 4.24 3.10
CA ASN A 114 -16.11 3.56 1.89
C ASN A 114 -14.57 3.63 1.73
N PRO A 115 -13.76 3.21 2.72
CA PRO A 115 -12.34 3.52 2.76
C PRO A 115 -11.52 2.76 1.70
N LYS A 116 -12.11 1.78 1.01
CA LYS A 116 -11.48 0.94 -0.03
C LYS A 116 -11.97 1.27 -1.44
N ASN A 117 -12.53 2.46 -1.64
CA ASN A 117 -13.08 2.92 -2.91
C ASN A 117 -12.14 3.91 -3.62
N TYR A 118 -11.81 3.68 -4.89
CA TYR A 118 -10.88 4.54 -5.64
C TYR A 118 -11.40 5.97 -5.84
N GLN A 119 -12.70 6.11 -6.13
CA GLN A 119 -13.31 7.37 -6.53
C GLN A 119 -13.36 8.36 -5.36
N VAL A 120 -13.61 7.90 -4.14
CA VAL A 120 -13.71 8.78 -2.96
C VAL A 120 -12.36 9.40 -2.61
N TRP A 121 -11.28 8.61 -2.67
CA TRP A 121 -9.91 9.09 -2.46
C TRP A 121 -9.45 10.02 -3.58
N HIS A 122 -9.75 9.66 -4.84
CA HIS A 122 -9.44 10.55 -5.96
C HIS A 122 -10.21 11.87 -5.86
N HIS A 123 -11.50 11.83 -5.50
CA HIS A 123 -12.31 13.03 -5.32
C HIS A 123 -11.72 13.90 -4.22
N ARG A 124 -11.38 13.35 -3.05
CA ARG A 124 -10.75 14.13 -1.98
C ARG A 124 -9.45 14.79 -2.44
N ARG A 125 -8.56 14.04 -3.10
CA ARG A 125 -7.34 14.60 -3.68
C ARG A 125 -7.61 15.79 -4.60
N VAL A 126 -8.59 15.68 -5.50
CA VAL A 126 -8.94 16.78 -6.41
C VAL A 126 -9.42 18.03 -5.65
N ILE A 127 -10.23 17.86 -4.60
CA ILE A 127 -10.70 18.99 -3.78
C ILE A 127 -9.54 19.65 -3.03
N VAL A 128 -8.61 18.86 -2.47
CA VAL A 128 -7.38 19.39 -1.84
C VAL A 128 -6.53 20.13 -2.86
N GLU A 129 -6.35 19.61 -4.07
CA GLU A 129 -5.61 20.28 -5.15
C GLU A 129 -6.28 21.60 -5.60
N TRP A 130 -7.61 21.71 -5.52
CA TRP A 130 -8.31 22.97 -5.84
C TRP A 130 -8.20 24.02 -4.74
N LEU A 131 -8.20 23.58 -3.48
CA LEU A 131 -8.03 24.44 -2.31
C LEU A 131 -6.57 24.83 -2.06
N ASP A 132 -5.63 23.99 -2.52
CA ASP A 132 -4.21 24.02 -2.17
C ASP A 132 -3.96 24.00 -0.65
N ASP A 133 -4.78 23.25 0.08
CA ASP A 133 -4.73 23.16 1.55
C ASP A 133 -4.66 21.70 2.05
N PRO A 134 -3.49 21.23 2.53
CA PRO A 134 -3.30 19.88 3.05
C PRO A 134 -3.61 19.74 4.55
N SER A 135 -4.07 20.81 5.23
CA SER A 135 -4.08 20.93 6.70
C SER A 135 -4.79 19.79 7.45
N SER A 136 -5.81 19.19 6.84
CA SER A 136 -6.60 18.10 7.46
C SER A 136 -6.21 16.69 7.02
N GLU A 137 -5.27 16.53 6.09
CA GLU A 137 -5.06 15.26 5.40
C GLU A 137 -4.28 14.22 6.22
N LEU A 138 -3.30 14.67 7.02
CA LEU A 138 -2.56 13.76 7.90
C LEU A 138 -3.47 13.22 9.01
N ALA A 139 -4.35 14.05 9.57
CA ALA A 139 -5.33 13.64 10.57
C ALA A 139 -6.38 12.70 9.97
N LEU A 140 -6.87 12.97 8.74
CA LEU A 140 -7.77 12.06 8.04
C LEU A 140 -7.12 10.68 7.84
N THR A 141 -5.93 10.64 7.26
CA THR A 141 -5.27 9.38 6.95
C THR A 141 -4.92 8.61 8.22
N GLU A 142 -4.51 9.29 9.30
CA GLU A 142 -4.34 8.68 10.63
C GLU A 142 -5.64 8.04 11.13
N ASN A 143 -6.77 8.77 11.12
CA ASN A 143 -8.06 8.21 11.55
C ASN A 143 -8.47 6.96 10.75
N ILE A 144 -8.22 6.94 9.43
CA ILE A 144 -8.51 5.76 8.60
C ILE A 144 -7.55 4.60 8.93
N LEU A 145 -6.28 4.90 9.17
CA LEU A 145 -5.26 3.90 9.50
C LEU A 145 -5.42 3.34 10.92
N ASP A 146 -6.00 4.08 11.85
CA ASP A 146 -6.38 3.55 13.17
C ASP A 146 -7.48 2.46 13.05
N MET A 147 -8.35 2.56 12.04
CA MET A 147 -9.38 1.55 11.76
C MET A 147 -8.85 0.39 10.90
N ASP A 148 -8.05 0.68 9.87
CA ASP A 148 -7.40 -0.30 8.99
C ASP A 148 -5.96 0.16 8.69
N ALA A 149 -5.02 -0.26 9.54
CA ALA A 149 -3.61 0.13 9.47
C ALA A 149 -2.90 -0.30 8.17
N LYS A 150 -3.56 -1.08 7.33
CA LYS A 150 -3.05 -1.57 6.04
C LYS A 150 -3.88 -1.06 4.87
N ASN A 151 -4.76 -0.08 5.06
CA ASN A 151 -5.52 0.53 4.00
C ASN A 151 -4.58 1.15 2.94
N TYR A 152 -4.55 0.55 1.76
CA TYR A 152 -3.63 0.94 0.70
C TYR A 152 -3.90 2.35 0.17
N HIS A 153 -5.18 2.75 0.09
CA HIS A 153 -5.54 4.08 -0.41
C HIS A 153 -5.17 5.18 0.59
N ALA A 154 -5.34 4.94 1.89
CA ALA A 154 -4.92 5.87 2.92
C ALA A 154 -3.40 6.09 2.89
N TRP A 155 -2.61 5.02 2.81
CA TRP A 155 -1.15 5.13 2.65
C TRP A 155 -0.75 5.84 1.36
N GLN A 156 -1.37 5.51 0.23
CA GLN A 156 -1.11 6.17 -1.06
C GLN A 156 -1.44 7.67 -1.02
N HIS A 157 -2.56 8.03 -0.42
CA HIS A 157 -2.98 9.41 -0.26
C HIS A 157 -2.04 10.17 0.68
N ARG A 158 -1.67 9.56 1.81
CA ARG A 158 -0.72 10.12 2.78
C ARG A 158 0.63 10.43 2.13
N GLN A 159 1.22 9.48 1.38
CA GLN A 159 2.46 9.70 0.64
C GLN A 159 2.34 10.82 -0.39
N TRP A 160 1.21 10.89 -1.11
CA TRP A 160 0.96 11.97 -2.06
C TRP A 160 0.96 13.34 -1.36
N VAL A 161 0.21 13.49 -0.26
CA VAL A 161 0.14 14.74 0.49
C VAL A 161 1.51 15.14 1.03
N ILE A 162 2.20 14.22 1.71
CA ILE A 162 3.51 14.47 2.31
C ILE A 162 4.50 14.95 1.24
N LYS A 163 4.52 14.27 0.09
CA LYS A 163 5.43 14.62 -1.01
C LYS A 163 5.07 15.95 -1.68
N ASN A 164 3.79 16.19 -1.95
CA ASN A 164 3.35 17.39 -2.66
C ASN A 164 3.46 18.66 -1.82
N TYR A 165 3.29 18.55 -0.50
CA TYR A 165 3.27 19.68 0.43
C TYR A 165 4.47 19.72 1.38
N ASN A 166 5.46 18.84 1.18
CA ASN A 166 6.70 18.75 1.97
C ASN A 166 6.46 18.58 3.48
N LEU A 167 5.55 17.68 3.86
CA LEU A 167 5.14 17.44 5.25
C LEU A 167 5.87 16.24 5.89
N PHE A 168 7.21 16.19 5.81
CA PHE A 168 8.00 15.04 6.26
C PHE A 168 8.39 15.06 7.75
N ASP A 169 8.34 16.22 8.41
CA ASP A 169 9.01 16.47 9.70
C ASP A 169 8.62 15.48 10.81
N ASP A 170 7.33 15.15 10.94
CA ASP A 170 6.81 14.25 11.99
C ASP A 170 6.55 12.81 11.52
N GLU A 171 6.74 12.50 10.24
CA GLU A 171 6.30 11.22 9.68
C GLU A 171 7.12 10.03 10.21
N LEU A 172 8.42 10.22 10.50
CA LEU A 172 9.22 9.16 11.13
C LEU A 172 8.71 8.81 12.54
N HIS A 173 8.23 9.80 13.30
CA HIS A 173 7.66 9.56 14.63
C HIS A 173 6.33 8.82 14.54
N TYR A 174 5.47 9.22 13.60
CA TYR A 174 4.21 8.54 13.32
C TYR A 174 4.43 7.07 12.94
N VAL A 175 5.38 6.80 12.04
CA VAL A 175 5.67 5.43 11.59
C VAL A 175 6.33 4.59 12.69
N ASP A 176 7.19 5.17 13.53
CA ASP A 176 7.77 4.46 14.68
C ASP A 176 6.71 4.03 15.70
N ARG A 177 5.70 4.88 15.94
CA ARG A 177 4.53 4.53 16.75
C ARG A 177 3.80 3.30 16.17
N LEU A 178 3.47 3.34 14.87
CA LEU A 178 2.75 2.22 14.22
C LEU A 178 3.55 0.91 14.19
N ILE A 179 4.87 0.98 13.98
CA ILE A 179 5.73 -0.21 14.06
C ILE A 179 5.82 -0.74 15.50
N SER A 180 5.77 0.14 16.50
CA SER A 180 5.76 -0.27 17.90
C SER A 180 4.42 -0.92 18.31
N GLU A 181 3.31 -0.48 17.73
CA GLU A 181 1.98 -1.08 17.91
C GLU A 181 1.85 -2.43 17.19
N ASP A 182 2.25 -2.52 15.92
CA ASP A 182 2.34 -3.77 15.16
C ASP A 182 3.65 -3.84 14.37
N MET A 183 4.63 -4.55 14.93
CA MET A 183 5.93 -4.77 14.29
C MET A 183 5.84 -5.50 12.95
N ARG A 184 4.74 -6.18 12.63
CA ARG A 184 4.49 -6.87 11.34
C ARG A 184 3.75 -6.00 10.33
N ASN A 185 3.47 -4.74 10.65
CA ASN A 185 2.83 -3.82 9.71
C ASN A 185 3.80 -3.44 8.58
N ASN A 186 3.77 -4.21 7.49
CA ASN A 186 4.62 -3.97 6.32
C ASN A 186 4.39 -2.59 5.69
N SER A 187 3.18 -2.03 5.78
CA SER A 187 2.89 -0.69 5.25
C SER A 187 3.65 0.38 6.03
N ALA A 188 3.73 0.25 7.36
CA ALA A 188 4.53 1.15 8.20
C ALA A 188 6.03 1.01 7.89
N TRP A 189 6.55 -0.21 7.71
CA TRP A 189 7.96 -0.40 7.27
C TRP A 189 8.24 0.22 5.90
N ASN A 190 7.29 0.11 4.96
CA ASN A 190 7.38 0.76 3.66
C ASN A 190 7.36 2.29 3.79
N GLU A 191 6.49 2.84 4.63
CA GLU A 191 6.43 4.29 4.89
C GLU A 191 7.74 4.78 5.50
N ARG A 192 8.31 4.05 6.45
CA ARG A 192 9.61 4.38 7.03
C ARG A 192 10.67 4.53 5.93
N PHE A 193 10.71 3.58 4.99
CA PHE A 193 11.64 3.62 3.87
C PHE A 193 11.36 4.81 2.93
N PHE A 194 10.09 5.11 2.65
CA PHE A 194 9.67 6.27 1.86
C PHE A 194 10.18 7.59 2.47
N VAL A 195 10.01 7.79 3.78
CA VAL A 195 10.47 9.00 4.47
C VAL A 195 11.99 9.11 4.47
N LEU A 196 12.69 8.01 4.78
CA LEU A 196 14.16 7.98 4.76
C LEU A 196 14.72 8.29 3.38
N LYS A 197 14.09 7.77 2.32
CA LYS A 197 14.50 8.04 0.94
C LYS A 197 14.40 9.52 0.57
N HIS A 198 13.46 10.26 1.16
CA HIS A 198 13.37 11.71 0.97
C HIS A 198 14.56 12.46 1.60
N GLY A 199 14.92 12.09 2.84
CA GLY A 199 16.08 12.67 3.54
C GLY A 199 17.45 12.19 3.05
N GLY A 200 17.49 11.05 2.35
CA GLY A 200 18.70 10.41 1.85
C GLY A 200 19.33 9.42 2.85
N PHE A 201 20.19 8.54 2.31
CA PHE A 201 20.85 7.47 3.06
C PHE A 201 22.31 7.83 3.34
N THR A 202 22.56 8.83 4.20
CA THR A 202 23.93 9.11 4.66
C THR A 202 24.47 7.97 5.53
N PRO A 203 25.79 7.84 5.72
CA PRO A 203 26.35 6.82 6.61
C PRO A 203 25.73 6.82 8.01
N GLU A 204 25.48 7.99 8.58
CA GLU A 204 24.89 8.16 9.92
C GLU A 204 23.44 7.67 9.95
N VAL A 205 22.67 7.93 8.89
CA VAL A 205 21.29 7.42 8.77
C VAL A 205 21.30 5.91 8.61
N LEU A 206 22.17 5.36 7.75
CA LEU A 206 22.29 3.92 7.56
C LEU A 206 22.66 3.21 8.86
N GLU A 207 23.65 3.70 9.61
CA GLU A 207 24.04 3.13 10.90
C GLU A 207 22.89 3.15 11.91
N ARG A 208 22.18 4.29 12.03
CA ARG A 208 21.01 4.42 12.89
C ARG A 208 19.92 3.41 12.53
N GLU A 209 19.59 3.30 11.24
CA GLU A 209 18.49 2.47 10.76
C GLU A 209 18.83 0.97 10.78
N VAL A 210 20.10 0.61 10.57
CA VAL A 210 20.62 -0.75 10.79
C VAL A 210 20.45 -1.14 12.26
N ASN A 211 20.89 -0.30 13.20
CA ASN A 211 20.72 -0.55 14.63
C ASN A 211 19.24 -0.66 15.04
N TYR A 212 18.38 0.19 14.46
CA TYR A 212 16.95 0.13 14.66
C TYR A 212 16.35 -1.21 14.22
N VAL A 213 16.63 -1.64 12.98
CA VAL A 213 16.01 -2.85 12.42
C VAL A 213 16.55 -4.13 13.05
N ILE A 214 17.86 -4.25 13.35
CA ILE A 214 18.41 -5.44 14.02
C ILE A 214 17.83 -5.61 15.43
N THR A 215 17.59 -4.50 16.14
CA THR A 215 16.91 -4.53 17.44
C THR A 215 15.51 -5.14 17.30
N ARG A 216 14.78 -4.77 16.25
CA ARG A 216 13.42 -5.28 16.01
C ARG A 216 13.41 -6.74 15.53
N VAL A 217 14.38 -7.14 14.71
CA VAL A 217 14.60 -8.56 14.35
C VAL A 217 14.92 -9.39 15.59
N GLY A 218 15.73 -8.86 16.52
CA GLY A 218 16.09 -9.54 17.76
C GLY A 218 14.86 -9.91 18.62
N LEU A 219 13.86 -9.02 18.66
CA LEU A 219 12.59 -9.24 19.36
C LEU A 219 11.72 -10.28 18.64
N ILE A 220 11.53 -10.17 17.32
CA ILE A 220 10.67 -11.08 16.53
C ILE A 220 11.44 -11.61 15.32
N LYS A 221 12.23 -12.65 15.56
CA LYS A 221 13.16 -13.26 14.59
C LYS A 221 12.49 -13.81 13.33
N ASN A 222 11.21 -14.17 13.43
CA ASN A 222 10.40 -14.71 12.34
C ASN A 222 9.37 -13.69 11.80
N ASN A 223 9.75 -12.41 11.77
CA ASN A 223 8.98 -11.34 11.13
C ASN A 223 9.67 -10.92 9.82
N GLU A 224 9.01 -11.13 8.68
CA GLU A 224 9.57 -10.87 7.35
C GLU A 224 9.84 -9.39 7.07
N SER A 225 8.95 -8.50 7.52
CA SER A 225 9.03 -7.06 7.21
C SER A 225 10.35 -6.39 7.61
N PRO A 226 10.86 -6.52 8.85
CA PRO A 226 12.16 -5.96 9.21
C PRO A 226 13.34 -6.62 8.47
N TRP A 227 13.27 -7.91 8.13
CA TRP A 227 14.30 -8.53 7.29
C TRP A 227 14.33 -7.94 5.88
N ASN A 228 13.16 -7.71 5.28
CA ASN A 228 13.05 -7.08 3.98
C ASN A 228 13.49 -5.60 4.03
N PHE A 229 13.14 -4.88 5.09
CA PHE A 229 13.60 -3.51 5.31
C PHE A 229 15.12 -3.43 5.46
N LEU A 230 15.73 -4.32 6.24
CA LEU A 230 17.19 -4.40 6.38
C LEU A 230 17.86 -4.61 5.02
N ARG A 231 17.40 -5.57 4.21
CA ARG A 231 17.93 -5.78 2.84
C ARG A 231 17.79 -4.51 2.00
N GLY A 232 16.64 -3.86 2.04
CA GLY A 232 16.39 -2.61 1.31
C GLY A 232 17.36 -1.50 1.71
N LEU A 233 17.63 -1.32 3.00
CA LEU A 233 18.60 -0.34 3.50
C LEU A 233 20.01 -0.61 2.99
N LEU A 234 20.48 -1.86 3.10
CA LEU A 234 21.83 -2.25 2.70
C LEU A 234 22.05 -2.05 1.20
N GLN A 235 21.01 -2.24 0.39
CA GLN A 235 21.02 -1.92 -1.04
C GLN A 235 21.12 -0.43 -1.37
N GLN A 236 20.64 0.46 -0.50
CA GLN A 236 20.79 1.91 -0.69
C GLN A 236 22.15 2.44 -0.24
N GLY A 237 22.90 1.67 0.56
CA GLY A 237 24.30 1.94 0.90
C GLY A 237 25.24 1.61 -0.25
N THR A 238 26.26 0.78 0.01
CA THR A 238 27.18 0.32 -1.04
C THR A 238 26.62 -0.81 -1.90
N GLY A 239 25.46 -1.37 -1.54
CA GLY A 239 24.92 -2.57 -2.15
C GLY A 239 25.49 -3.87 -1.60
N LYS A 240 26.48 -3.81 -0.70
CA LYS A 240 27.13 -4.97 -0.07
C LYS A 240 26.58 -5.23 1.33
N LEU A 241 26.13 -6.46 1.58
CA LEU A 241 25.64 -6.92 2.88
C LEU A 241 26.77 -7.01 3.92
N ALA A 242 27.97 -7.38 3.51
CA ALA A 242 29.12 -7.58 4.40
C ALA A 242 29.74 -6.26 4.91
N GLN A 243 29.32 -5.11 4.36
CA GLN A 243 29.89 -3.81 4.73
C GLN A 243 29.53 -3.37 6.16
N PHE A 244 28.54 -4.01 6.79
CA PHE A 244 28.11 -3.69 8.16
C PHE A 244 28.48 -4.86 9.09
N PRO A 245 29.67 -4.84 9.74
CA PRO A 245 30.12 -5.93 10.60
C PRO A 245 29.11 -6.32 11.67
N SER A 246 28.40 -5.33 12.23
CA SER A 246 27.34 -5.55 13.22
C SER A 246 26.19 -6.41 12.70
N VAL A 247 25.85 -6.31 11.41
CA VAL A 247 24.80 -7.15 10.78
C VAL A 247 25.29 -8.58 10.60
N VAL A 248 26.55 -8.75 10.16
CA VAL A 248 27.19 -10.07 10.00
C VAL A 248 27.26 -10.77 11.35
N GLU A 249 27.84 -10.12 12.35
CA GLU A 249 27.96 -10.62 13.73
C GLU A 249 26.59 -10.99 14.31
N PHE A 250 25.59 -10.13 14.12
CA PHE A 250 24.22 -10.39 14.57
C PHE A 250 23.60 -11.63 13.91
N CYS A 251 23.72 -11.76 12.58
CA CYS A 251 23.16 -12.90 11.86
C CYS A 251 23.86 -14.21 12.22
N GLU A 252 25.19 -14.22 12.31
CA GLU A 252 25.96 -15.39 12.71
C GLU A 252 25.68 -15.78 14.17
N ALA A 253 25.56 -14.81 15.08
CA ALA A 253 25.17 -15.07 16.47
C ALA A 253 23.81 -15.76 16.55
N LEU A 254 22.78 -15.24 15.85
CA LEU A 254 21.47 -15.89 15.81
C LEU A 254 21.55 -17.32 15.25
N TYR A 255 22.34 -17.54 14.20
CA TYR A 255 22.52 -18.87 13.64
C TYR A 255 23.21 -19.83 14.61
N ASN A 256 24.24 -19.37 15.32
CA ASN A 256 24.97 -20.14 16.31
C ASN A 256 24.11 -20.48 17.54
N ASP A 257 23.17 -19.59 17.89
CA ASP A 257 22.15 -19.83 18.92
C ASP A 257 21.04 -20.80 18.49
N GLY A 258 21.16 -21.41 17.30
CA GLY A 258 20.21 -22.41 16.80
C GLY A 258 18.95 -21.82 16.16
N ILE A 259 18.91 -20.51 15.91
CA ILE A 259 17.77 -19.88 15.21
C ILE A 259 17.78 -20.28 13.74
N ARG A 260 16.66 -20.80 13.25
CA ARG A 260 16.46 -21.27 11.86
C ARG A 260 15.26 -20.60 11.19
N SER A 261 15.09 -19.29 11.45
CA SER A 261 14.11 -18.46 10.74
C SER A 261 14.44 -18.50 9.24
N PRO A 262 13.47 -18.79 8.34
CA PRO A 262 13.74 -18.82 6.90
C PRO A 262 14.30 -17.50 6.38
N TYR A 263 13.97 -16.38 7.03
CA TYR A 263 14.47 -15.05 6.66
C TYR A 263 15.93 -14.85 7.02
N LEU A 264 16.35 -15.34 8.20
CA LEU A 264 17.76 -15.36 8.61
C LEU A 264 18.58 -16.25 7.68
N LEU A 265 18.11 -17.47 7.41
CA LEU A 265 18.82 -18.41 6.55
C LEU A 265 18.94 -17.89 5.11
N ALA A 266 17.87 -17.29 4.58
CA ALA A 266 17.92 -16.60 3.29
C ALA A 266 18.95 -15.44 3.32
N PHE A 267 19.04 -14.69 4.42
CA PHE A 267 19.99 -13.58 4.54
C PHE A 267 21.44 -14.08 4.55
N LEU A 268 21.70 -15.18 5.26
CA LEU A 268 23.01 -15.81 5.30
C LEU A 268 23.41 -16.41 3.94
N VAL A 269 22.47 -16.94 3.16
CA VAL A 269 22.76 -17.38 1.78
C VAL A 269 23.30 -16.22 0.95
N ASP A 270 22.60 -15.07 0.96
CA ASP A 270 23.03 -13.90 0.19
C ASP A 270 24.37 -13.33 0.70
N LEU A 271 24.54 -13.30 2.02
CA LEU A 271 25.78 -12.84 2.66
C LEU A 271 26.99 -13.71 2.30
N TYR A 272 26.86 -15.04 2.40
CA TYR A 272 27.97 -15.95 2.08
C TYR A 272 28.24 -16.04 0.57
N GLU A 273 27.23 -15.85 -0.29
CA GLU A 273 27.45 -15.68 -1.73
C GLU A 273 28.33 -14.44 -2.00
N GLU A 274 28.02 -13.31 -1.36
CA GLU A 274 28.82 -12.09 -1.48
C GLU A 274 30.26 -12.27 -0.97
N GLN A 275 30.42 -12.84 0.23
CA GLN A 275 31.74 -13.08 0.82
C GLN A 275 32.59 -14.05 -0.02
N TYR A 276 31.98 -15.05 -0.64
CA TYR A 276 32.67 -15.91 -1.60
C TYR A 276 33.29 -15.10 -2.75
N PHE A 277 32.50 -14.26 -3.41
CA PHE A 277 33.00 -13.48 -4.55
C PHE A 277 34.02 -12.43 -4.13
N ASP A 278 33.84 -11.80 -2.96
CA ASP A 278 34.81 -10.85 -2.42
C ASP A 278 36.19 -11.49 -2.19
N VAL A 279 36.23 -12.71 -1.63
CA VAL A 279 37.48 -13.47 -1.46
C VAL A 279 38.13 -13.81 -2.82
N ILE A 280 37.34 -14.25 -3.80
CA ILE A 280 37.85 -14.57 -5.14
C ILE A 280 38.40 -13.33 -5.85
N GLU A 281 37.67 -12.20 -5.79
CA GLU A 281 38.08 -10.94 -6.42
C GLU A 281 39.32 -10.33 -5.77
N SER A 282 39.47 -10.47 -4.46
CA SER A 282 40.64 -9.96 -3.73
C SER A 282 41.87 -10.87 -3.82
N GLY A 283 41.77 -12.05 -4.45
CA GLY A 283 42.84 -13.07 -4.42
C GLY A 283 43.10 -13.60 -3.00
N GLY A 284 42.04 -13.70 -2.20
CA GLY A 284 42.09 -14.14 -0.81
C GLY A 284 42.31 -15.64 -0.63
N ASN A 285 42.11 -16.13 0.58
CA ASN A 285 42.39 -17.51 0.94
C ASN A 285 41.40 -18.49 0.29
N GLU A 286 41.89 -19.44 -0.50
CA GLU A 286 41.08 -20.46 -1.18
C GLU A 286 40.29 -21.34 -0.19
N ALA A 287 40.86 -21.65 0.98
CA ALA A 287 40.15 -22.40 2.02
C ALA A 287 38.97 -21.61 2.63
N GLU A 288 39.07 -20.28 2.66
CA GLU A 288 37.99 -19.41 3.11
C GLU A 288 36.87 -19.32 2.06
N ALA A 289 37.22 -19.20 0.78
CA ALA A 289 36.26 -19.26 -0.31
C ALA A 289 35.50 -20.61 -0.31
N GLU A 290 36.20 -21.73 -0.14
CA GLU A 290 35.57 -23.05 -0.08
C GLU A 290 34.62 -23.18 1.13
N LEU A 291 34.96 -22.57 2.27
CA LEU A 291 34.07 -22.53 3.43
C LEU A 291 32.76 -21.79 3.12
N TYR A 292 32.82 -20.61 2.50
CA TYR A 292 31.61 -19.88 2.09
C TYR A 292 30.82 -20.65 1.04
N HIS A 293 31.51 -21.30 0.10
CA HIS A 293 30.86 -22.14 -0.90
C HIS A 293 30.01 -23.23 -0.24
N GLN A 294 30.60 -23.98 0.70
CA GLN A 294 29.90 -25.04 1.42
C GLN A 294 28.73 -24.50 2.25
N LYS A 295 28.93 -23.38 2.97
CA LYS A 295 27.86 -22.72 3.74
C LYS A 295 26.65 -22.39 2.87
N VAL A 296 26.84 -21.85 1.67
CA VAL A 296 25.74 -21.54 0.73
C VAL A 296 25.00 -22.81 0.30
N GLN A 297 25.73 -23.88 -0.03
CA GLN A 297 25.11 -25.16 -0.44
C GLN A 297 24.27 -25.76 0.69
N ASP A 298 24.83 -25.84 1.89
CA ASP A 298 24.17 -26.43 3.06
C ASP A 298 22.90 -25.66 3.45
N LEU A 299 22.97 -24.32 3.43
CA LEU A 299 21.81 -23.48 3.72
C LEU A 299 20.72 -23.64 2.66
N CYS A 300 21.06 -23.65 1.38
CA CYS A 300 20.08 -23.86 0.32
C CYS A 300 19.43 -25.24 0.40
N GLU A 301 20.19 -26.29 0.70
CA GLU A 301 19.66 -27.63 0.90
C GLU A 301 18.70 -27.67 2.11
N SER A 302 19.13 -27.08 3.23
CA SER A 302 18.33 -26.97 4.45
C SER A 302 17.03 -26.19 4.22
N MET A 303 17.09 -25.08 3.49
CA MET A 303 15.90 -24.31 3.09
C MET A 303 14.97 -25.11 2.20
N ALA A 304 15.51 -25.82 1.19
CA ALA A 304 14.70 -26.61 0.27
C ALA A 304 13.99 -27.81 0.94
N ASN A 305 14.63 -28.42 1.93
CA ASN A 305 14.19 -29.69 2.50
C ASN A 305 13.60 -29.58 3.91
N GLN A 306 13.86 -28.50 4.64
CA GLN A 306 13.49 -28.38 6.05
C GLN A 306 12.77 -27.06 6.37
N HIS A 307 13.37 -25.91 6.02
CA HIS A 307 12.97 -24.63 6.62
C HIS A 307 12.11 -23.70 5.73
N ASP A 308 12.11 -23.88 4.40
CA ASP A 308 11.25 -23.12 3.47
C ASP A 308 10.80 -24.00 2.28
N LYS A 309 10.15 -25.13 2.63
CA LYS A 309 9.72 -26.17 1.67
C LYS A 309 8.81 -25.64 0.57
N ILE A 310 7.99 -24.63 0.87
CA ILE A 310 7.09 -23.99 -0.11
C ILE A 310 7.89 -23.35 -1.25
N ARG A 311 9.11 -22.86 -0.98
CA ARG A 311 10.05 -22.33 -1.97
C ARG A 311 11.16 -23.32 -2.34
N SER A 312 10.97 -24.63 -2.15
CA SER A 312 12.04 -25.63 -2.41
C SER A 312 12.61 -25.61 -3.83
N LYS A 313 11.79 -25.31 -4.84
CA LYS A 313 12.27 -25.14 -6.23
C LYS A 313 13.17 -23.91 -6.38
N TYR A 314 12.84 -22.81 -5.69
CA TYR A 314 13.65 -21.60 -5.69
C TYR A 314 15.01 -21.87 -5.03
N TRP A 315 15.06 -22.51 -3.87
CA TRP A 315 16.32 -22.80 -3.19
C TRP A 315 17.24 -23.75 -3.96
N ARG A 316 16.68 -24.76 -4.64
CA ARG A 316 17.46 -25.61 -5.56
C ARG A 316 18.01 -24.82 -6.75
N TYR A 317 17.22 -23.90 -7.29
CA TYR A 317 17.66 -23.00 -8.35
C TYR A 317 18.79 -22.08 -7.89
N ILE A 318 18.69 -21.47 -6.70
CA ILE A 318 19.75 -20.62 -6.13
C ILE A 318 21.06 -21.41 -5.97
N ALA A 319 21.00 -22.60 -5.36
CA ALA A 319 22.18 -23.46 -5.20
C ALA A 319 22.84 -23.82 -6.55
N GLU A 320 22.04 -24.17 -7.56
CA GLU A 320 22.54 -24.49 -8.90
C GLU A 320 23.14 -23.27 -9.60
N ASN A 321 22.47 -22.12 -9.52
CA ASN A 321 22.94 -20.88 -10.11
C ASN A 321 24.27 -20.44 -9.50
N PHE A 322 24.40 -20.54 -8.17
CA PHE A 322 25.66 -20.25 -7.47
C PHE A 322 26.79 -21.16 -7.98
N ARG A 323 26.59 -22.48 -8.06
CA ARG A 323 27.61 -23.42 -8.63
C ARG A 323 28.02 -23.06 -10.06
N ARG A 324 27.08 -22.62 -10.89
CA ARG A 324 27.38 -22.19 -12.27
C ARG A 324 28.25 -20.93 -12.28
N LYS A 325 27.93 -19.95 -11.44
CA LYS A 325 28.73 -18.72 -11.31
C LYS A 325 30.14 -19.03 -10.79
N THR A 326 30.28 -19.84 -9.73
CA THR A 326 31.59 -20.17 -9.17
C THR A 326 32.46 -20.95 -10.16
N ALA A 327 31.88 -21.85 -10.95
CA ALA A 327 32.59 -22.58 -12.00
C ALA A 327 33.08 -21.68 -13.15
N ALA A 328 32.35 -20.59 -13.45
CA ALA A 328 32.76 -19.59 -14.43
C ALA A 328 33.89 -18.69 -13.89
N SER A 329 33.84 -18.33 -12.60
CA SER A 329 34.89 -17.55 -11.94
C SER A 329 36.18 -18.35 -11.71
N GLY A 330 36.10 -19.68 -11.60
CA GLY A 330 37.23 -20.59 -11.39
C GLY A 330 38.02 -20.99 -12.65
N ARG A 331 37.85 -20.32 -13.80
CA ARG A 331 38.60 -20.63 -15.04
C ARG A 331 39.17 -19.38 -15.71
N ASN A 332 40.35 -18.98 -15.25
CA ASN A 332 41.38 -18.27 -16.02
C ASN A 332 42.78 -18.59 -15.46
N GLY A 333 43.10 -19.88 -15.34
CA GLY A 333 44.43 -20.30 -14.86
C GLY A 333 44.64 -21.82 -14.84
N VAL A 334 44.78 -22.42 -16.03
CA VAL A 334 45.66 -23.59 -16.27
C VAL A 334 46.27 -23.41 -17.66
#